data_AF-A0A2V7WFR9-F1
#
_entry.id   AF-A0A2V7WFR9-F1
#
_cell.length_a   1.000
_cell.length_b   1.000
_cell.length_c   1.000
_cell.angle_alpha   90.00
_cell.angle_beta   90.00
_cell.angle_gamma   90.00
#
_symmetry.space_group_name_H-M   'P 1'
#
loop_
_entity.id
_entity.type
_entity.pdbx_description
1 polymer ?
#
loop_
_entity_poly.entity_id
_entity_poly.type
_entity_poly.pdbx_seq_one_letter_code
_entity_poly.pdbx_strand_id
1 'polypeptide(L)'
;MSPSQAQQILQALINDRRISAGELNRYLEIQRLEERLQSLRSGGGMIGRPVRRGWSGATQATAAQGGRRRRRRPAVTAEQAASRQLQGRYLALVRQIPASRRSQYAKIAKDRGRETAIREMQDALKK
;
A
#
# COMPACT_ATOMS: atom_id res chain seq x y z
N MET A 1 -4.36 -41.80 -6.01
CA MET A 1 -3.79 -41.19 -7.24
C MET A 1 -2.32 -40.97 -7.04
N SER A 2 -1.46 -41.36 -7.98
CA SER A 2 -0.03 -41.07 -7.87
C SER A 2 0.25 -39.60 -8.25
N PRO A 3 1.28 -38.96 -7.67
CA PRO A 3 1.66 -37.58 -8.04
C PRO A 3 1.97 -37.42 -9.53
N SER A 4 2.51 -38.47 -10.16
CA SER A 4 2.81 -38.51 -11.60
C SER A 4 1.54 -38.53 -12.47
N GLN A 5 0.51 -39.27 -12.06
CA GLN A 5 -0.78 -39.29 -12.76
C GLN A 5 -1.49 -37.94 -12.68
N ALA A 6 -1.42 -37.27 -11.53
CA ALA A 6 -1.99 -35.93 -11.37
C ALA A 6 -1.34 -34.90 -12.30
N GLN A 7 -0.01 -34.93 -12.44
CA GLN A 7 0.72 -34.06 -13.36
C GLN A 7 0.34 -34.30 -14.83
N GLN A 8 0.17 -35.57 -15.23
CA GLN A 8 -0.25 -35.92 -16.59
C GLN A 8 -1.67 -35.41 -16.90
N ILE A 9 -2.60 -35.56 -15.94
CA ILE A 9 -3.96 -35.04 -16.08
C ILE A 9 -3.97 -33.52 -16.19
N LEU A 10 -3.18 -32.82 -15.36
CA LEU A 10 -3.03 -31.37 -15.44
C LEU A 10 -2.47 -30.92 -16.79
N GLN A 11 -1.47 -31.63 -17.31
CA GLN A 11 -0.90 -31.33 -18.62
C GLN A 11 -1.91 -31.55 -19.76
N ALA A 12 -2.70 -32.62 -19.70
CA ALA A 12 -3.78 -32.87 -20.67
C ALA A 12 -4.83 -31.75 -20.63
N LEU A 13 -5.26 -31.31 -19.44
CA LEU A 13 -6.23 -30.23 -19.28
C LEU A 13 -5.72 -28.86 -19.77
N ILE A 14 -4.40 -28.62 -19.67
CA ILE A 14 -3.76 -27.42 -20.25
C ILE A 14 -3.75 -27.52 -21.77
N ASN A 15 -3.41 -28.68 -22.33
CA ASN A 15 -3.39 -28.90 -23.78
C ASN A 15 -4.78 -28.75 -24.40
N ASP A 16 -5.82 -29.23 -23.70
CA ASP A 16 -7.23 -29.10 -24.08
C ASP A 16 -7.78 -27.66 -23.90
N ARG A 17 -6.95 -26.71 -23.45
CA ARG A 17 -7.31 -25.31 -23.13
C ARG A 17 -8.46 -25.17 -22.14
N ARG A 18 -8.77 -26.24 -21.38
CA ARG A 18 -9.80 -26.22 -20.35
C ARG A 18 -9.33 -25.52 -19.09
N ILE A 19 -8.02 -25.55 -18.84
CA ILE A 19 -7.38 -24.89 -17.70
C ILE A 19 -6.12 -24.17 -18.20
N SER A 20 -5.96 -22.91 -17.83
CA SER A 20 -4.74 -22.15 -18.10
C SER A 20 -3.67 -22.40 -17.03
N ALA A 21 -2.39 -22.37 -17.43
CA ALA A 21 -1.27 -22.31 -16.48
C ALA A 21 -1.40 -21.12 -15.50
N GLY A 22 -2.06 -20.03 -15.91
CA GLY A 22 -2.37 -18.91 -15.02
C GLY A 22 -3.42 -19.24 -13.95
N GLU A 23 -4.37 -20.12 -14.24
CA GLU A 23 -5.39 -20.57 -13.29
C GLU A 23 -4.81 -21.49 -12.23
N LEU A 24 -3.93 -22.41 -12.62
CA LEU A 24 -3.19 -23.25 -11.68
C LEU A 24 -2.34 -22.40 -10.72
N ASN A 25 -1.63 -21.40 -11.26
CA ASN A 25 -0.83 -20.50 -10.43
C ASN A 25 -1.68 -19.70 -9.43
N ARG A 26 -2.85 -19.21 -9.85
CA ARG A 26 -3.81 -18.52 -8.97
C ARG A 26 -4.34 -19.44 -7.87
N TYR A 27 -4.69 -20.68 -8.21
CA TYR A 27 -5.16 -21.67 -7.24
C TYR A 27 -4.09 -21.98 -6.18
N LEU A 28 -2.84 -22.20 -6.61
CA LEU A 28 -1.71 -22.43 -5.68
C LEU A 28 -1.43 -21.23 -4.78
N GLU A 29 -1.59 -20.01 -5.29
CA GLU A 29 -1.43 -18.78 -4.49
C GLU A 29 -2.53 -18.66 -3.42
N ILE A 30 -3.78 -19.02 -3.76
CA ILE A 30 -4.90 -19.05 -2.79
C ILE A 30 -4.61 -20.06 -1.68
N GLN A 31 -4.19 -21.29 -2.00
CA GLN A 31 -3.87 -22.29 -0.98
C GLN A 31 -2.77 -21.82 -0.01
N ARG A 32 -1.70 -21.21 -0.53
CA ARG A 32 -0.62 -20.64 0.31
C ARG A 32 -1.12 -19.52 1.23
N LEU A 33 -2.05 -18.70 0.74
CA LEU A 33 -2.66 -17.64 1.54
C LEU A 33 -3.57 -18.20 2.63
N GLU A 34 -4.33 -19.26 2.34
CA GLU A 34 -5.18 -19.95 3.31
C GLU A 34 -4.34 -20.58 4.42
N GLU A 35 -3.26 -21.29 4.08
CA GLU A 35 -2.31 -21.85 5.05
C GLU A 35 -1.70 -20.76 5.95
N ARG A 36 -1.32 -19.61 5.36
CA ARG A 36 -0.77 -18.49 6.11
C ARG A 36 -1.82 -17.82 7.00
N LEU A 37 -3.05 -17.67 6.54
CA LEU A 37 -4.12 -17.14 7.36
C LEU A 37 -4.47 -18.10 8.49
N GLN A 38 -4.41 -19.40 8.23
CA GLN A 38 -4.61 -20.42 9.25
C GLN A 38 -3.51 -20.33 10.31
N SER A 39 -2.24 -20.24 9.93
CA SER A 39 -1.14 -20.09 10.91
C SER A 39 -1.23 -18.80 11.73
N LEU A 40 -1.61 -17.68 11.11
CA LEU A 40 -1.84 -16.41 11.82
C LEU A 40 -3.05 -16.47 12.76
N ARG A 41 -4.12 -17.19 12.38
CA ARG A 41 -5.29 -17.41 13.24
C ARG A 41 -4.97 -18.36 14.39
N SER A 42 -4.23 -19.44 14.12
CA SER A 42 -3.81 -20.41 15.13
C SER A 42 -2.76 -19.86 16.10
N GLY A 43 -1.90 -18.94 15.66
CA GLY A 43 -0.90 -18.26 16.49
C GLY A 43 -1.38 -16.96 17.16
N GLY A 44 -2.63 -16.56 16.95
CA GLY A 44 -3.20 -15.27 17.39
C GLY A 44 -3.94 -15.31 18.74
N GLY A 45 -3.95 -16.45 19.44
CA GLY A 45 -4.49 -16.57 20.78
C GLY A 45 -3.40 -16.38 21.83
N MET A 46 -3.47 -15.27 22.56
CA MET A 46 -2.61 -14.89 23.69
C MET A 46 -1.21 -14.36 23.34
N ILE A 47 -1.08 -13.03 23.29
CA ILE A 47 -0.20 -12.23 24.18
C ILE A 47 -0.31 -10.76 23.74
N GLY A 48 -0.76 -9.92 24.68
CA GLY A 48 -0.25 -8.57 24.85
C GLY A 48 -0.35 -7.61 23.65
N ARG A 49 -1.47 -6.91 23.57
CA ARG A 49 -1.56 -5.59 22.93
C ARG A 49 -0.50 -4.65 23.52
N PRO A 50 0.30 -3.98 22.67
CA PRO A 50 0.45 -2.54 22.80
C PRO A 50 -0.26 -1.86 21.64
N VAL A 51 -1.12 -0.91 21.98
CA VAL A 51 -1.70 0.05 21.04
C VAL A 51 -0.58 0.88 20.45
N ARG A 52 -0.11 0.54 19.26
CA ARG A 52 0.45 1.55 18.35
C ARG A 52 -0.63 1.92 17.34
N ARG A 53 -1.31 3.02 17.65
CA ARG A 53 -2.11 3.80 16.71
C ARG A 53 -1.21 4.18 15.54
N GLY A 54 -1.40 3.51 14.41
CA GLY A 54 -0.64 3.72 13.19
C GLY A 54 -1.09 2.74 12.13
N TRP A 55 -2.16 3.09 11.42
CA TRP A 55 -2.56 2.44 10.19
C TRP A 55 -1.37 2.44 9.21
N SER A 56 -0.71 1.30 9.10
CA SER A 56 0.17 0.95 7.99
C SER A 56 -0.22 -0.45 7.58
N GLY A 57 -1.25 -0.52 6.72
CA GLY A 57 -1.73 -1.74 6.11
C GLY A 57 -0.60 -2.42 5.35
N ALA A 58 -0.06 -3.48 5.96
CA ALA A 58 0.73 -4.48 5.28
C ALA A 58 -0.22 -5.39 4.50
N THR A 59 -0.87 -4.85 3.46
CA THR A 59 -1.39 -5.67 2.36
C THR A 59 -0.18 -6.17 1.57
N GLN A 60 0.33 -7.35 1.92
CA GLN A 60 1.05 -8.17 0.94
C GLN A 60 0.01 -8.59 -0.10
N ALA A 61 -0.12 -7.75 -1.13
CA ALA A 61 -0.95 -8.01 -2.29
C ALA A 61 -0.24 -9.05 -3.15
N THR A 62 -0.65 -10.30 -2.99
CA THR A 62 -0.57 -11.38 -3.97
C THR A 62 -1.40 -10.98 -5.19
N ALA A 63 -0.72 -10.34 -6.15
CA ALA A 63 -1.32 -9.89 -7.40
C ALA A 63 -0.92 -10.86 -8.52
N ALA A 64 -1.73 -11.88 -8.73
CA ALA A 64 -1.70 -12.64 -9.97
C ALA A 64 -2.20 -11.78 -11.15
N GLN A 65 -1.29 -11.63 -12.11
CA GLN A 65 -1.47 -11.49 -13.57
C GLN A 65 -2.36 -10.37 -14.12
N GLY A 66 -1.75 -9.54 -14.99
CA GLY A 66 -2.41 -8.52 -15.79
C GLY A 66 -1.94 -7.09 -15.53
N GLY A 67 -0.76 -6.88 -14.92
CA GLY A 67 -0.27 -5.53 -14.62
C GLY A 67 0.74 -5.07 -15.65
N ARG A 68 0.36 -4.11 -16.52
CA ARG A 68 1.30 -3.23 -17.25
C ARG A 68 2.54 -3.03 -16.37
N ARG A 69 3.72 -3.48 -16.83
CA ARG A 69 5.00 -3.35 -16.10
C ARG A 69 5.00 -2.00 -15.41
N ARG A 70 4.80 -1.98 -14.09
CA ARG A 70 4.82 -0.73 -13.31
C ARG A 70 6.21 -0.18 -13.56
N ARG A 71 6.31 0.84 -14.42
CA ARG A 71 7.57 1.54 -14.70
C ARG A 71 8.19 1.81 -13.34
N ARG A 72 9.33 1.16 -13.07
CA ARG A 72 10.09 1.37 -11.84
C ARG A 72 10.30 2.87 -11.73
N ARG A 73 9.66 3.49 -10.73
CA ARG A 73 9.79 4.94 -10.53
C ARG A 73 11.27 5.21 -10.24
N PRO A 74 11.86 6.27 -10.81
CA PRO A 74 13.23 6.63 -10.54
C PRO A 74 13.44 6.80 -9.03
N ALA A 75 14.60 6.38 -8.54
CA ALA A 75 14.99 6.55 -7.14
C ALA A 75 14.90 8.04 -6.80
N VAL A 76 14.21 8.35 -5.71
CA VAL A 76 13.96 9.72 -5.26
C VAL A 76 15.28 10.26 -4.71
N THR A 77 15.75 11.39 -5.23
CA THR A 77 16.95 12.06 -4.69
C THR A 77 16.67 12.58 -3.28
N ALA A 78 17.71 12.80 -2.47
CA ALA A 78 17.57 13.31 -1.11
C ALA A 78 16.79 14.65 -1.06
N GLU A 79 17.05 15.54 -2.01
CA GLU A 79 16.34 16.81 -2.16
C GLU A 79 14.85 16.62 -2.48
N GLN A 80 14.52 15.69 -3.37
CA GLN A 80 13.12 15.36 -3.67
C GLN A 80 12.42 14.74 -2.46
N ALA A 81 13.14 13.96 -1.65
CA ALA A 81 12.60 13.39 -0.42
C ALA A 81 12.28 14.49 0.60
N ALA A 82 13.19 15.45 0.81
CA ALA A 82 12.98 16.60 1.69
C ALA A 82 11.79 17.47 1.23
N SER A 83 11.70 17.77 -0.07
CA SER A 83 10.57 18.51 -0.65
C SER A 83 9.22 17.79 -0.45
N ARG A 84 9.19 16.46 -0.63
CA ARG A 84 8.00 15.64 -0.36
C ARG A 84 7.61 15.61 1.11
N GLN A 85 8.58 15.61 2.03
CA GLN A 85 8.31 15.70 3.46
C GLN A 85 7.64 17.02 3.82
N LEU A 86 8.14 18.14 3.32
CA LEU A 86 7.51 19.46 3.50
C LEU A 86 6.10 19.50 2.91
N GLN A 87 5.93 18.95 1.70
CA GLN A 87 4.60 18.84 1.08
C GLN A 87 3.63 18.00 1.91
N GLY A 88 4.09 16.87 2.46
CA GLY A 88 3.28 16.00 3.32
C GLY A 88 2.84 16.71 4.59
N ARG A 89 3.75 17.41 5.27
CA ARG A 89 3.45 18.22 6.46
C ARG A 89 2.44 19.32 6.18
N TYR A 90 2.64 20.06 5.09
CA TYR A 90 1.70 21.09 4.63
C TYR A 90 0.30 20.51 4.38
N LEU A 91 0.19 19.42 3.61
CA LEU A 91 -1.10 18.80 3.30
C LEU A 91 -1.82 18.27 4.54
N ALA A 92 -1.08 17.76 5.52
CA ALA A 92 -1.67 17.30 6.78
C ALA A 92 -2.34 18.46 7.54
N LEU A 93 -1.68 19.63 7.62
CA LEU A 93 -2.20 20.81 8.32
C LEU A 93 -3.36 21.47 7.56
N VAL A 94 -3.27 21.61 6.23
CA VAL A 94 -4.36 22.18 5.41
C VAL A 94 -5.67 21.43 5.60
N ARG A 95 -5.61 20.10 5.78
CA ARG A 95 -6.80 19.27 5.97
C ARG A 95 -7.50 19.52 7.30
N GLN A 96 -6.76 19.96 8.32
CA GLN A 96 -7.30 20.31 9.64
C GLN A 96 -7.92 21.71 9.66
N ILE A 97 -7.49 22.60 8.76
CA ILE A 97 -7.97 23.97 8.68
C ILE A 97 -9.34 24.03 7.98
N PRO A 98 -10.28 24.87 8.46
CA PRO A 98 -11.57 25.11 7.79
C PRO A 98 -11.42 25.58 6.35
N ALA A 99 -12.32 25.14 5.46
CA ALA A 99 -12.23 25.38 4.02
C ALA A 99 -12.05 26.87 3.65
N SER A 100 -12.74 27.77 4.37
CA SER A 100 -12.71 29.22 4.15
C SER A 100 -11.31 29.84 4.26
N ARG A 101 -10.41 29.24 5.06
CA ARG A 101 -9.05 29.77 5.29
C ARG A 101 -7.98 29.06 4.46
N ARG A 102 -8.30 27.95 3.79
CA ARG A 102 -7.32 27.16 3.01
C ARG A 102 -6.71 27.97 1.85
N SER A 103 -7.47 28.85 1.22
CA SER A 103 -7.02 29.70 0.12
C SER A 103 -5.94 30.70 0.57
N GLN A 104 -6.03 31.24 1.78
CA GLN A 104 -5.03 32.14 2.36
C GLN A 104 -3.67 31.44 2.49
N TYR A 105 -3.66 30.24 3.07
CA TYR A 105 -2.41 29.50 3.22
C TYR A 105 -1.88 28.89 1.91
N ALA A 106 -2.74 28.70 0.90
CA ALA A 106 -2.31 28.37 -0.45
C ALA A 106 -1.56 29.55 -1.11
N LYS A 107 -2.00 30.79 -0.85
CA LYS A 107 -1.26 32.00 -1.29
C LYS A 107 0.08 32.11 -0.57
N ILE A 108 0.10 31.99 0.75
CA ILE A 108 1.35 32.05 1.55
C ILE A 108 2.37 30.99 1.08
N ALA A 109 1.92 29.77 0.77
CA ALA A 109 2.81 28.72 0.28
C ALA A 109 3.42 29.02 -1.11
N LYS A 110 2.70 29.76 -1.97
CA LYS A 110 3.19 30.17 -3.29
C LYS A 110 4.16 31.35 -3.19
N ASP A 111 3.83 32.32 -2.34
CA ASP A 111 4.56 33.60 -2.30
C ASP A 111 5.79 33.53 -1.37
N ARG A 112 5.66 32.88 -0.21
CA ARG A 112 6.68 32.83 0.85
C ARG A 112 7.26 31.45 1.10
N GLY A 113 6.81 30.45 0.34
CA GLY A 113 7.23 29.05 0.49
C GLY A 113 6.43 28.24 1.51
N ARG A 114 6.55 26.91 1.39
CA ARG A 114 5.78 25.93 2.19
C ARG A 114 6.16 25.94 3.67
N GLU A 115 7.40 26.25 4.01
CA GLU A 115 7.89 26.27 5.39
C GLU A 115 7.21 27.38 6.19
N THR A 116 7.15 28.59 5.64
CA THR A 116 6.46 29.74 6.23
C THR A 116 4.97 29.45 6.41
N ALA A 117 4.34 28.84 5.40
CA ALA A 117 2.94 28.45 5.49
C ALA A 117 2.68 27.40 6.58
N ILE A 118 3.56 26.40 6.73
CA ILE A 118 3.46 25.39 7.80
C ILE A 118 3.53 26.04 9.18
N ARG A 119 4.44 26.99 9.39
CA ARG A 119 4.58 27.69 10.68
C ARG A 119 3.30 28.47 11.03
N GLU A 120 2.79 29.27 10.10
CA GLU A 120 1.55 30.02 10.31
C GLU A 120 0.33 29.11 10.52
N MET A 121 0.25 27.97 9.81
CA MET A 121 -0.81 26.98 10.03
C MET A 121 -0.74 26.34 11.42
N GLN A 122 0.46 26.03 11.90
CA GLN A 122 0.66 25.47 13.23
C GLN A 122 0.24 26.46 14.31
N ASP A 123 0.59 27.74 14.16
CA ASP A 123 0.19 28.79 15.10
C ASP A 123 -1.33 29.01 15.10
N ALA A 124 -1.99 28.87 13.94
CA ALA A 124 -3.44 28.95 13.82
C ALA A 124 -4.20 27.76 14.41
N LEU A 125 -3.55 26.60 14.59
CA LEU A 125 -4.12 25.40 15.20
C LEU A 125 -3.88 25.30 16.71
N LYS A 126 -2.88 26.03 17.23
CA LYS A 126 -2.60 26.12 18.68
C LYS A 126 -3.49 27.12 19.41
N LYS A 127 -4.16 28.01 18.66
CA LYS A 127 -5.14 28.97 19.18
C LYS A 127 -6.52 28.35 19.15
#